data_AF-A0A8J7JG96-F1
#
_entry.id   AF-A0A8J7JG96-F1
#
_cell.length_a   1.000
_cell.length_b   1.000
_cell.length_c   1.000
_cell.angle_alpha   90.00
_cell.angle_beta   90.00
_cell.angle_gamma   90.00
#
_symmetry.space_group_name_H-M   'P 1'
#
loop_
_entity.id
_entity.type
_entity.pdbx_description
1 polymer ?
#
loop_
_entity_poly.entity_id
_entity_poly.type
_entity_poly.pdbx_seq_one_letter_code
_entity_poly.pdbx_strand_id
1 'polypeptide(L)'
;MRSTSKILTLSFAFLFCVTGCTTLLPSGKAVVESPWQTYAEVKDAFDKIEIGKTTVDDLSSLGFNIKNSPNIKLLSYLDVAATVQSIPIQELDPGLQACLRARSDCRAYVFEPNRVNTQRNGNFWLDIMSFRRKTQETGWRFKALIVFVNSHVAYKLSSGEPQINTLHDQKNPLGPLQEPAQLFYKIVP
;
A
#
# COMPACT_ATOMS: atom_id res chain seq x y z
N MET A 1 22.53 41.76 46.92
CA MET A 1 21.30 40.99 46.61
C MET A 1 20.84 41.11 45.13
N ARG A 2 21.73 41.25 44.15
CA ARG A 2 21.37 41.44 42.71
C ARG A 2 21.60 40.19 41.83
N SER A 3 22.25 39.16 42.38
CA SER A 3 22.62 37.93 41.66
C SER A 3 21.51 36.86 41.69
N THR A 4 20.77 36.76 42.80
CA THR A 4 19.70 35.76 43.00
C THR A 4 18.51 35.96 42.06
N SER A 5 18.20 37.20 41.68
CA SER A 5 17.12 37.53 40.74
C SER A 5 17.41 37.08 39.30
N LYS A 6 18.68 37.13 38.86
CA LYS A 6 19.08 36.68 37.51
C LYS A 6 19.05 35.16 37.37
N ILE A 7 19.42 34.45 38.45
CA ILE A 7 19.41 32.98 38.50
C ILE A 7 17.96 32.47 38.45
N LEU A 8 17.03 33.14 39.14
CA LEU A 8 15.61 32.77 39.15
C LEU A 8 14.94 32.97 37.77
N THR A 9 15.29 34.05 37.05
CA THR A 9 14.80 34.27 35.67
C THR A 9 15.40 33.29 34.65
N LEU A 10 16.63 32.83 34.84
CA LEU A 10 17.27 31.86 33.95
C LEU A 10 16.68 30.45 34.13
N SER A 11 16.35 30.07 35.38
CA SER A 11 15.66 28.80 35.67
C SER A 11 14.23 28.76 35.11
N PHE A 12 13.52 29.89 35.08
CA PHE A 12 12.17 29.93 34.52
C PHE A 12 12.15 29.83 32.99
N ALA A 13 13.17 30.38 32.31
CA ALA A 13 13.36 30.22 30.87
C ALA A 13 13.72 28.78 30.47
N PHE A 14 14.49 28.07 31.29
CA PHE A 14 14.83 26.67 31.05
C PHE A 14 13.62 25.73 31.20
N LEU A 15 12.70 26.03 32.12
CA LEU A 15 11.49 25.23 32.36
C LEU A 15 10.49 25.32 31.19
N PHE A 16 10.47 26.45 30.46
CA PHE A 16 9.62 26.65 29.28
C PHE A 16 10.12 25.90 28.03
N CYS A 17 11.40 25.50 27.98
CA CYS A 17 11.96 24.77 26.84
C CYS A 17 11.67 23.26 26.86
N VAL A 18 11.21 22.69 27.97
CA VAL A 18 11.02 21.23 28.11
C VAL A 18 9.57 20.78 27.88
N THR A 19 8.61 21.70 27.79
CA THR A 19 7.19 21.35 27.62
C THR A 19 6.72 21.20 26.17
N GLY A 20 7.62 21.34 25.20
CA GLY A 20 7.31 21.10 23.79
C GLY A 20 7.87 19.76 23.32
N CYS A 21 7.12 19.08 22.43
CA CYS A 21 7.53 17.97 21.55
C CYS A 21 6.90 16.59 21.81
N THR A 22 5.60 16.52 22.11
CA THR A 22 4.84 15.25 21.92
C THR A 22 4.46 14.99 20.46
N THR A 23 4.70 15.94 19.55
CA THR A 23 4.31 15.88 18.12
C THR A 23 5.48 15.64 17.15
N LEU A 24 6.68 15.29 17.63
CA LEU A 24 7.89 15.19 16.80
C LEU A 24 8.10 13.83 16.12
N LEU A 25 7.14 12.91 16.26
CA LEU A 25 7.21 11.61 15.60
C LEU A 25 6.73 11.73 14.15
N PRO A 26 7.47 11.17 13.18
CA PRO A 26 7.05 11.20 11.78
C PRO A 26 5.84 10.28 11.57
N SER A 27 4.87 10.77 10.80
CA SER A 27 3.75 9.99 10.27
C SER A 27 3.86 9.90 8.75
N GLY A 28 3.52 8.75 8.18
CA GLY A 28 3.46 8.53 6.73
C GLY A 28 2.05 8.17 6.30
N LYS A 29 1.63 8.68 5.15
CA LYS A 29 0.37 8.26 4.51
C LYS A 29 0.70 7.76 3.11
N ALA A 30 0.34 6.52 2.82
CA ALA A 30 0.47 5.93 1.49
C ALA A 30 -0.93 5.79 0.89
N VAL A 31 -1.20 6.54 -0.18
CA VAL A 31 -2.45 6.45 -0.92
C VAL A 31 -2.08 6.22 -2.37
N VAL A 32 -2.53 5.08 -2.92
CA VAL A 32 -2.60 4.95 -4.38
C VAL A 32 -3.84 5.71 -4.83
N GLU A 33 -3.66 6.65 -5.75
CA GLU A 33 -4.78 7.42 -6.30
C GLU A 33 -5.88 6.47 -6.75
N SER A 34 -7.00 6.54 -6.05
CA SER A 34 -8.16 5.70 -6.27
C SER A 34 -9.41 6.50 -5.91
N PRO A 35 -10.51 6.33 -6.67
CA PRO A 35 -11.73 7.10 -6.44
C PRO A 35 -12.46 6.72 -5.13
N TRP A 36 -12.16 5.55 -4.58
CA TRP A 36 -12.84 4.98 -3.43
C TRP A 36 -12.17 5.34 -2.10
N GLN A 37 -12.98 5.54 -1.06
CA GLN A 37 -12.49 5.82 0.29
C GLN A 37 -12.42 4.57 1.15
N THR A 38 -13.24 3.57 0.88
CA THR A 38 -13.38 2.34 1.66
C THR A 38 -13.25 1.08 0.81
N TYR A 39 -12.85 -0.04 1.43
CA TYR A 39 -12.78 -1.33 0.77
C TYR A 39 -14.14 -1.77 0.17
N ALA A 40 -15.23 -1.50 0.90
CA ALA A 40 -16.58 -1.87 0.47
C ALA A 40 -16.97 -1.17 -0.84
N GLU A 41 -16.69 0.12 -0.97
CA GLU A 41 -16.99 0.87 -2.21
C GLU A 41 -16.27 0.28 -3.44
N VAL A 42 -14.99 -0.10 -3.30
CA VAL A 42 -14.23 -0.74 -4.39
C VAL A 42 -14.84 -2.10 -4.73
N LYS A 43 -15.20 -2.88 -3.70
CA LYS A 43 -15.80 -4.20 -3.85
C LYS A 43 -17.14 -4.12 -4.57
N ASP A 44 -17.99 -3.17 -4.19
CA ASP A 44 -19.29 -2.94 -4.82
C ASP A 44 -19.14 -2.50 -6.28
N ALA A 45 -18.14 -1.66 -6.59
CA ALA A 45 -17.84 -1.29 -7.97
C ALA A 45 -17.33 -2.48 -8.79
N PHE A 46 -16.48 -3.33 -8.19
CA PHE A 46 -15.97 -4.54 -8.83
C PHE A 46 -17.06 -5.60 -9.08
N ASP A 47 -18.03 -5.70 -8.18
CA ASP A 47 -19.10 -6.68 -8.27
C ASP A 47 -20.04 -6.39 -9.44
N LYS A 48 -20.19 -5.13 -9.85
CA LYS A 48 -20.94 -4.69 -11.04
C LYS A 48 -20.35 -5.15 -12.38
N ILE A 49 -19.12 -5.66 -12.40
CA ILE A 49 -18.48 -6.14 -13.63
C ILE A 49 -19.12 -7.48 -14.04
N GLU A 50 -19.74 -7.52 -15.21
CA GLU A 50 -20.37 -8.72 -15.77
C GLU A 50 -19.47 -9.38 -16.82
N ILE A 51 -19.19 -10.67 -16.63
CA ILE A 51 -18.40 -11.47 -17.56
C ILE A 51 -19.13 -11.57 -18.91
N GLY A 52 -18.41 -11.36 -20.01
CA GLY A 52 -18.91 -11.43 -21.38
C GLY A 52 -19.67 -10.18 -21.85
N LYS A 53 -19.98 -9.24 -20.97
CA LYS A 53 -20.72 -8.00 -21.31
C LYS A 53 -19.91 -6.75 -21.08
N THR A 54 -19.20 -6.67 -19.95
CA THR A 54 -18.44 -5.47 -19.59
C THR A 54 -17.24 -5.31 -20.51
N THR A 55 -17.11 -4.11 -21.07
CA THR A 55 -16.00 -3.69 -21.93
C THR A 55 -14.99 -2.84 -21.16
N VAL A 56 -13.88 -2.49 -21.82
CA VAL A 56 -12.86 -1.58 -21.25
C VAL A 56 -13.42 -0.18 -20.94
N ASP A 57 -14.35 0.31 -21.75
CA ASP A 57 -14.95 1.62 -21.55
C ASP A 57 -15.93 1.60 -20.35
N ASP A 58 -16.68 0.50 -20.18
CA ASP A 58 -17.54 0.30 -19.02
C ASP A 58 -16.74 0.24 -17.71
N LEU A 59 -15.55 -0.37 -17.70
CA LEU A 59 -14.68 -0.36 -16.53
C LEU A 59 -14.28 1.07 -16.10
N SER A 60 -14.07 1.96 -17.08
CA SER A 60 -13.72 3.35 -16.79
C SER A 60 -14.89 4.07 -16.09
N SER A 61 -16.14 3.74 -16.44
CA SER A 61 -17.33 4.26 -15.76
C SER A 61 -17.47 3.78 -14.31
N LEU A 62 -16.94 2.58 -14.02
CA LEU A 62 -16.93 1.99 -12.68
C LEU A 62 -15.76 2.51 -11.81
N GLY A 63 -14.84 3.30 -12.36
CA GLY A 63 -13.65 3.80 -11.67
C GLY A 63 -12.37 3.01 -11.93
N PHE A 64 -12.45 1.89 -12.67
CA PHE A 64 -11.29 1.08 -13.10
C PHE A 64 -10.76 1.57 -14.45
N ASN A 65 -10.27 2.81 -14.50
CA ASN A 65 -9.78 3.41 -15.74
C ASN A 65 -8.37 2.91 -16.10
N ILE A 66 -8.21 2.26 -17.25
CA ILE A 66 -6.93 1.70 -17.70
C ILE A 66 -5.96 2.77 -18.21
N LYS A 67 -6.48 3.84 -18.83
CA LYS A 67 -5.68 4.86 -19.52
C LYS A 67 -5.15 5.93 -18.56
N ASN A 68 -5.93 6.26 -17.54
CA ASN A 68 -5.67 7.41 -16.68
C ASN A 68 -5.20 7.02 -15.26
N SER A 69 -5.39 5.77 -14.83
CA SER A 69 -5.00 5.41 -13.46
C SER A 69 -3.50 5.15 -13.37
N PRO A 70 -2.80 5.75 -12.40
CA PRO A 70 -1.40 5.45 -12.17
C PRO A 70 -1.22 4.04 -11.57
N ASN A 71 -0.04 3.45 -11.76
CA ASN A 71 0.38 2.17 -11.14
C ASN A 71 -0.45 0.92 -11.51
N ILE A 72 -1.10 0.89 -12.68
CA ILE A 72 -1.74 -0.32 -13.20
C ILE A 72 -0.67 -1.27 -13.74
N LYS A 73 -0.80 -2.57 -13.44
CA LYS A 73 0.02 -3.60 -14.09
C LYS A 73 -0.77 -4.20 -15.26
N LEU A 74 -0.23 -4.03 -16.46
CA LEU A 74 -0.68 -4.74 -17.66
C LEU A 74 0.04 -6.09 -17.72
N LEU A 75 -0.73 -7.16 -17.80
CA LEU A 75 -0.25 -8.53 -17.94
C LEU A 75 -0.57 -9.04 -19.34
N SER A 76 0.45 -9.59 -20.00
CA SER A 76 0.31 -10.32 -21.25
C SER A 76 -0.17 -11.75 -21.01
N TYR A 77 -0.51 -12.46 -22.09
CA TYR A 77 -0.88 -13.89 -21.99
C TYR A 77 0.23 -14.75 -21.35
N LEU A 78 1.51 -14.37 -21.50
CA LEU A 78 2.64 -15.08 -20.90
C LEU A 78 2.68 -14.90 -19.38
N ASP A 79 2.38 -13.70 -18.89
CA ASP A 79 2.32 -13.41 -17.46
C ASP A 79 1.15 -14.14 -16.80
N VAL A 80 0.00 -14.16 -17.49
CA VAL A 80 -1.16 -14.95 -17.07
C VAL A 80 -0.81 -16.44 -17.04
N ALA A 81 -0.18 -16.97 -18.10
CA ALA A 81 0.27 -18.36 -18.16
C ALA A 81 1.23 -18.72 -17.02
N ALA A 82 2.21 -17.85 -16.73
CA ALA A 82 3.16 -18.04 -15.65
C ALA A 82 2.48 -18.09 -14.28
N THR A 83 1.39 -17.33 -14.09
CA THR A 83 0.62 -17.30 -12.84
C THR A 83 -0.14 -18.60 -12.60
N VAL A 84 -0.63 -19.25 -13.67
CA VAL A 84 -1.49 -20.43 -13.60
C VAL A 84 -0.79 -21.73 -13.99
N GLN A 85 0.53 -21.69 -14.21
CA GLN A 85 1.33 -22.81 -14.72
C GLN A 85 1.26 -24.09 -13.87
N SER A 86 0.94 -23.97 -12.57
CA SER A 86 0.83 -25.10 -11.65
C SER A 86 -0.51 -25.82 -11.69
N ILE A 87 -1.49 -25.29 -12.42
CA ILE A 87 -2.85 -25.84 -12.52
C ILE A 87 -3.04 -26.38 -13.95
N PRO A 88 -3.52 -27.63 -14.13
CA PRO A 88 -3.77 -28.17 -15.45
C PRO A 88 -4.87 -27.37 -16.16
N ILE A 89 -4.72 -27.16 -17.48
CA ILE A 89 -5.58 -26.25 -18.25
C ILE A 89 -7.07 -26.66 -18.23
N GLN A 90 -7.37 -27.93 -17.98
CA GLN A 90 -8.74 -28.44 -17.88
C GLN A 90 -9.44 -28.03 -16.58
N GLU A 91 -8.68 -27.75 -15.52
CA GLU A 91 -9.20 -27.29 -14.22
C GLU A 91 -9.25 -25.76 -14.10
N LEU A 92 -8.65 -25.05 -15.06
CA LEU A 92 -8.74 -23.59 -15.13
C LEU A 92 -10.18 -23.13 -15.41
N ASP A 93 -10.51 -21.94 -14.92
CA ASP A 93 -11.76 -21.26 -15.30
C ASP A 93 -11.86 -21.12 -16.83
N PRO A 94 -13.05 -21.32 -17.43
CA PRO A 94 -13.24 -21.22 -18.88
C PRO A 94 -12.75 -19.90 -19.49
N GLY A 95 -12.86 -18.79 -18.76
CA GLY A 95 -12.38 -17.47 -19.20
C GLY A 95 -10.85 -17.39 -19.28
N LEU A 96 -10.15 -18.00 -18.33
CA LEU A 96 -8.69 -18.12 -18.36
C LEU A 96 -8.23 -19.07 -19.47
N GLN A 97 -8.93 -20.18 -19.67
CA GLN A 97 -8.64 -21.08 -20.79
C GLN A 97 -8.80 -20.36 -22.14
N ALA A 98 -9.87 -19.58 -22.31
CA ALA A 98 -10.11 -18.79 -23.51
C ALA A 98 -9.00 -17.76 -23.74
N CYS A 99 -8.56 -17.06 -22.68
CA CYS A 99 -7.43 -16.14 -22.73
C CYS A 99 -6.14 -16.82 -23.23
N LEU A 100 -5.75 -17.95 -22.62
CA LEU A 100 -4.52 -18.65 -23.00
C LEU A 100 -4.56 -19.17 -24.44
N ARG A 101 -5.74 -19.58 -24.94
CA ARG A 101 -5.95 -19.97 -26.34
C ARG A 101 -5.88 -18.78 -27.29
N ALA A 102 -6.38 -17.62 -26.89
CA ALA A 102 -6.44 -16.40 -27.71
C ALA A 102 -5.08 -15.69 -27.90
N ARG A 103 -4.06 -16.03 -27.11
CA ARG A 103 -2.68 -15.51 -27.21
C ARG A 103 -2.63 -13.98 -27.24
N SER A 104 -2.37 -13.36 -28.40
CA SER A 104 -2.23 -11.91 -28.57
C SER A 104 -3.48 -11.13 -28.22
N ASP A 105 -4.65 -11.76 -28.30
CA ASP A 105 -5.93 -11.13 -27.99
C ASP A 105 -6.30 -11.24 -26.51
N CYS A 106 -5.49 -11.93 -25.70
CA CYS A 106 -5.63 -11.90 -24.25
C CYS A 106 -4.84 -10.75 -23.62
N ARG A 107 -5.55 -9.95 -22.81
CA ARG A 107 -4.97 -8.89 -22.00
C ARG A 107 -5.52 -9.01 -20.59
N ALA A 108 -4.67 -8.86 -19.59
CA ALA A 108 -5.11 -8.80 -18.21
C ALA A 108 -4.61 -7.52 -17.54
N TYR A 109 -5.43 -6.97 -16.66
CA TYR A 109 -5.13 -5.76 -15.92
C TYR A 109 -5.25 -6.05 -14.43
N VAL A 110 -4.23 -5.62 -13.68
CA VAL A 110 -4.21 -5.72 -12.23
C VAL A 110 -4.30 -4.33 -11.64
N PHE A 111 -5.35 -4.11 -10.87
CA PHE A 111 -5.61 -2.90 -10.11
C PHE A 111 -5.32 -3.17 -8.65
N GLU A 112 -4.43 -2.37 -8.04
CA GLU A 112 -4.05 -2.50 -6.63
C GLU A 112 -4.35 -1.20 -5.83
N PRO A 113 -5.60 -0.68 -5.83
CA PRO A 113 -5.93 0.51 -5.06
C PRO A 113 -5.76 0.22 -3.56
N ASN A 114 -5.18 1.18 -2.86
CA ASN A 114 -4.97 1.08 -1.44
C ASN A 114 -4.98 2.44 -0.77
N ARG A 115 -5.32 2.41 0.52
CA ARG A 115 -5.27 3.59 1.38
C ARG A 115 -4.79 3.14 2.75
N VAL A 116 -3.50 3.36 2.99
CA VAL A 116 -2.82 2.94 4.22
C VAL A 116 -2.24 4.17 4.92
N ASN A 117 -2.53 4.28 6.21
CA ASN A 117 -2.00 5.30 7.09
C ASN A 117 -1.06 4.63 8.09
N THR A 118 0.15 5.15 8.17
CA THR A 118 1.23 4.61 8.98
C THR A 118 1.64 5.67 10.00
N GLN A 119 1.39 5.42 11.27
CA GLN A 119 1.73 6.33 12.35
C GLN A 119 2.80 5.71 13.24
N ARG A 120 3.84 6.48 13.55
CA ARG A 120 4.84 6.06 14.53
C ARG A 120 4.42 6.51 15.91
N ASN A 121 4.40 5.56 16.83
CA ASN A 121 3.98 5.77 18.22
C ASN A 121 5.16 5.43 19.13
N GLY A 122 5.42 6.19 20.19
CA GLY A 122 6.43 5.83 21.20
C GLY A 122 7.35 6.97 21.62
N ASN A 123 8.56 6.63 22.07
CA ASN A 123 9.53 7.62 22.53
C ASN A 123 10.40 8.08 21.36
N PHE A 124 10.37 9.38 21.06
CA PHE A 124 11.18 10.02 20.03
C PHE A 124 12.67 9.67 20.12
N TRP A 125 13.24 9.70 21.32
CA TRP A 125 14.67 9.42 21.54
C TRP A 125 15.03 7.95 21.28
N LEU A 126 14.11 7.02 21.55
CA LEU A 126 14.34 5.61 21.23
C LEU A 126 14.21 5.33 19.73
N ASP A 127 13.39 6.09 19.00
CA ASP A 127 13.27 5.96 17.53
C ASP A 127 14.46 6.61 16.80
N ILE A 128 14.90 7.82 17.22
CA ILE A 128 16.03 8.52 16.57
C ILE A 128 17.36 7.78 16.75
N MET A 129 17.57 7.17 17.92
CA MET A 129 18.75 6.35 18.21
C MET A 129 18.54 4.88 17.80
N SER A 130 17.48 4.58 17.05
CA SER A 130 17.14 3.23 16.55
C SER A 130 17.01 2.13 17.62
N PHE A 131 16.91 2.45 18.91
CA PHE A 131 16.78 1.45 19.98
C PHE A 131 15.43 0.73 19.95
N ARG A 132 14.35 1.46 19.66
CA ARG A 132 13.01 0.89 19.55
C ARG A 132 12.12 1.75 18.68
N ARG A 133 11.42 1.13 17.74
CA ARG A 133 10.45 1.78 16.86
C ARG A 133 9.12 1.04 16.95
N LYS A 134 8.04 1.75 17.27
CA LYS A 134 6.69 1.21 17.11
C LYS A 134 5.96 1.94 15.99
N THR A 135 5.40 1.16 15.09
CA THR A 135 4.67 1.65 13.93
C THR A 135 3.30 0.99 13.94
N GLN A 136 2.25 1.79 13.85
CA GLN A 136 0.89 1.34 13.67
C GLN A 136 0.45 1.62 12.24
N GLU A 137 0.01 0.57 11.55
CA GLU A 137 -0.54 0.66 10.20
C GLU A 137 -2.05 0.44 10.26
N THR A 138 -2.79 1.34 9.63
CA THR A 138 -4.25 1.29 9.54
C THR A 138 -4.71 1.56 8.11
N GLY A 139 -5.78 0.91 7.66
CA GLY A 139 -6.31 1.18 6.32
C GLY A 139 -6.88 -0.05 5.64
N TRP A 140 -6.79 -0.07 4.31
CA TRP A 140 -7.25 -1.19 3.49
C TRP A 140 -6.41 -1.30 2.20
N ARG A 141 -6.40 -2.51 1.63
CA ARG A 141 -5.79 -2.81 0.34
C ARG A 141 -6.76 -3.67 -0.48
N PHE A 142 -6.92 -3.34 -1.75
CA PHE A 142 -7.73 -4.13 -2.66
C PHE A 142 -6.91 -4.49 -3.88
N LYS A 143 -7.10 -5.69 -4.41
CA LYS A 143 -6.43 -6.21 -5.59
C LYS A 143 -7.44 -6.88 -6.50
N ALA A 144 -7.65 -6.29 -7.67
CA ALA A 144 -8.49 -6.84 -8.72
C ALA A 144 -7.65 -7.28 -9.91
N LEU A 145 -7.87 -8.50 -10.38
CA LEU A 145 -7.41 -9.03 -11.64
C LEU A 145 -8.62 -9.11 -12.58
N ILE A 146 -8.52 -8.45 -13.73
CA ILE A 146 -9.55 -8.49 -14.77
C ILE A 146 -8.89 -8.94 -16.06
N VAL A 147 -9.38 -10.05 -16.62
CA VAL A 147 -8.87 -10.66 -17.84
C VAL A 147 -9.85 -10.42 -18.96
N PHE A 148 -9.32 -10.00 -20.10
CA PHE A 148 -10.06 -9.68 -21.31
C PHE A 148 -9.73 -10.65 -22.43
N VAL A 149 -10.76 -11.00 -23.20
CA VAL A 149 -10.65 -11.71 -24.47
C VAL A 149 -11.55 -10.97 -25.46
N ASN A 150 -11.01 -10.61 -26.63
CA ASN A 150 -11.77 -9.91 -27.68
C ASN A 150 -12.56 -8.70 -27.16
N SER A 151 -11.91 -7.86 -26.34
CA SER A 151 -12.46 -6.63 -25.75
C SER A 151 -13.54 -6.78 -24.69
N HIS A 152 -13.89 -8.01 -24.28
CA HIS A 152 -14.85 -8.28 -23.21
C HIS A 152 -14.16 -8.94 -22.02
N VAL A 153 -14.67 -8.69 -20.81
CA VAL A 153 -14.19 -9.37 -19.60
C VAL A 153 -14.51 -10.86 -19.71
N ALA A 154 -13.46 -11.69 -19.76
CA ALA A 154 -13.59 -13.15 -19.79
C ALA A 154 -13.49 -13.77 -18.39
N TYR A 155 -12.71 -13.13 -17.50
CA TYR A 155 -12.53 -13.60 -16.13
C TYR A 155 -12.25 -12.41 -15.20
N LYS A 156 -12.72 -12.50 -13.95
CA LYS A 156 -12.45 -11.49 -12.91
C LYS A 156 -12.16 -12.17 -11.58
N LEU A 157 -11.22 -11.63 -10.83
CA LEU A 157 -10.88 -12.08 -9.49
C LEU A 157 -10.54 -10.88 -8.59
N SER A 158 -11.15 -10.81 -7.40
CA SER A 158 -10.83 -9.82 -6.38
C SER A 158 -10.20 -10.48 -5.16
N SER A 159 -9.23 -9.81 -4.55
CA SER A 159 -8.56 -10.18 -3.31
C SER A 159 -8.15 -8.91 -2.54
N GLY A 160 -7.67 -9.04 -1.30
CA GLY A 160 -7.17 -7.89 -0.55
C GLY A 160 -7.34 -8.02 0.95
N GLU A 161 -7.10 -6.90 1.64
CA GLU A 161 -7.18 -6.74 3.08
C GLU A 161 -8.25 -5.67 3.38
N PRO A 162 -9.47 -6.07 3.82
CA PRO A 162 -10.57 -5.12 4.04
C PRO A 162 -10.33 -4.18 5.22
N GLN A 163 -9.58 -4.64 6.22
CA GLN A 163 -9.19 -3.84 7.37
C GLN A 163 -7.78 -4.23 7.80
N ILE A 164 -6.88 -3.25 7.76
CA ILE A 164 -5.52 -3.32 8.26
C ILE A 164 -5.50 -2.62 9.61
N ASN A 165 -5.00 -3.29 10.63
CA ASN A 165 -4.70 -2.72 11.95
C ASN A 165 -3.54 -3.50 12.55
N THR A 166 -2.33 -3.18 12.11
CA THR A 166 -1.12 -3.93 12.46
C THR A 166 -0.22 -3.06 13.32
N LEU A 167 0.31 -3.63 14.40
CA LEU A 167 1.29 -2.98 15.25
C LEU A 167 2.64 -3.69 15.11
N HIS A 168 3.62 -2.97 14.58
CA HIS A 168 5.00 -3.42 14.47
C HIS A 168 5.81 -2.80 15.62
N ASP A 169 6.43 -3.62 16.46
CA ASP A 169 7.34 -3.18 17.55
C ASP A 169 8.73 -3.77 17.30
N GLN A 170 9.60 -2.96 16.71
CA GLN A 170 10.99 -3.33 16.46
C GLN A 170 11.86 -2.88 17.63
N LYS A 171 12.65 -3.80 18.19
CA LYS A 171 13.60 -3.51 19.28
C LYS A 171 15.01 -3.85 18.81
N ASN A 172 15.89 -2.86 18.79
CA ASN A 172 17.31 -3.04 18.48
C ASN A 172 18.12 -2.64 19.73
N PRO A 173 18.42 -3.59 20.64
CA PRO A 173 19.07 -3.26 21.91
C PRO A 173 20.46 -2.63 21.78
N LEU A 174 21.18 -2.85 20.67
CA LEU A 174 22.47 -2.19 20.40
C LEU A 174 22.32 -0.90 19.56
N GLY A 175 21.08 -0.49 19.25
CA GLY A 175 20.76 0.78 18.61
C GLY A 175 21.54 0.99 17.30
N PRO A 176 22.27 2.11 17.13
CA PRO A 176 22.97 2.43 15.88
C PRO A 176 24.09 1.44 15.52
N LEU A 177 24.63 0.70 16.51
CA LEU A 177 25.71 -0.27 16.29
C LEU A 177 25.18 -1.60 15.70
N GLN A 178 23.87 -1.81 15.76
CA GLN A 178 23.18 -3.02 15.27
C GLN A 178 22.77 -2.94 13.79
N GLU A 179 22.84 -1.74 13.19
CA GLU A 179 22.52 -1.52 11.77
C GLU A 179 23.78 -1.20 10.93
N PRO A 180 24.79 -2.08 10.82
CA PRO A 180 25.92 -1.82 9.90
C PRO A 180 25.54 -1.93 8.41
N ALA A 181 24.28 -2.22 8.05
CA ALA A 181 23.85 -2.47 6.68
C ALA A 181 22.99 -1.37 6.02
N GLN A 182 22.31 -0.49 6.78
CA GLN A 182 21.43 0.54 6.20
C GLN A 182 22.17 1.80 5.74
N LEU A 183 23.42 2.01 6.20
CA LEU A 183 24.25 3.12 5.74
C LEU A 183 24.84 2.89 4.34
N PHE A 184 25.08 1.63 3.96
CA PHE A 184 25.68 1.29 2.65
C PHE A 184 24.67 1.35 1.50
N TYR A 185 23.39 1.10 1.74
CA TYR A 185 22.35 1.12 0.69
C TYR A 185 21.90 2.54 0.26
N LYS A 186 22.29 3.60 0.99
CA LYS A 186 22.02 4.99 0.59
C LYS A 186 23.14 5.64 -0.23
N ILE A 187 24.28 4.96 -0.41
CA ILE A 187 25.48 5.51 -1.05
C ILE A 187 25.76 4.90 -2.43
N VAL A 188 25.01 3.86 -2.82
CA VAL A 188 25.08 3.29 -4.17
C VAL A 188 23.84 3.74 -4.94
N PRO A 189 23.99 4.43 -6.09
CA PRO A 189 22.85 4.90 -6.90
C PRO A 189 22.01 3.76 -7.45
#